data_AF-A0A930TH78-F1
#
_entry.id   AF-A0A930TH78-F1
#
_cell.length_a   1.000
_cell.length_b   1.000
_cell.length_c   1.000
_cell.angle_alpha   90.00
_cell.angle_beta   90.00
_cell.angle_gamma   90.00
#
_symmetry.space_group_name_H-M   'P 1'
#
loop_
_entity.id
_entity.type
_entity.pdbx_description
1 polymer ?
#
loop_
_entity_poly.entity_id
_entity_poly.type
_entity_poly.pdbx_seq_one_letter_code
_entity_poly.pdbx_strand_id
1 'polypeptide(L)'
;MAIIALKAWYLQEYEPIRELEKRPHDLRLSKNSLLKSALRADFLEDSEDVKKSLWFQRYLEGEIVEFYIEGSGGYAISNIDLISHEIYFTKQEVMARLDPTIFLCYQTEYTESSDLLREELQSILEKLNRRSRLPLSLEESHRLTDGPVRLTSTLMQKIRKSLLFVADGTPILQLDGTPPQPIPSPKVCVEVGYALQCKRTEQLLLAQMERSSIAGQFPFDLPSGNRLLFRNKTDLHKTLPQAIETQLQRFNLLSG
;
A
#
# COMPACT_ATOMS: atom_id res chain seq x y z
N MET A 1 -32.45 5.67 -24.88
CA MET A 1 -31.35 4.78 -24.43
C MET A 1 -31.08 5.11 -22.97
N ALA A 2 -31.10 4.14 -22.05
CA ALA A 2 -30.90 4.44 -20.63
C ALA A 2 -29.43 4.85 -20.40
N ILE A 3 -29.20 6.11 -20.04
CA ILE A 3 -27.89 6.59 -19.63
C ILE A 3 -27.59 5.96 -18.28
N ILE A 4 -26.64 5.02 -18.23
CA ILE A 4 -26.14 4.49 -16.96
C ILE A 4 -25.14 5.54 -16.45
N ALA A 5 -25.61 6.41 -15.55
CA ALA A 5 -24.76 7.38 -14.88
C ALA A 5 -23.85 6.65 -13.88
N LEU A 6 -22.54 6.70 -14.11
CA LEU A 6 -21.54 6.21 -13.17
C LEU A 6 -21.29 7.25 -12.09
N LYS A 7 -21.14 6.81 -10.85
CA LYS A 7 -20.69 7.68 -9.76
C LYS A 7 -19.18 7.78 -9.75
N ALA A 8 -18.66 8.95 -9.44
CA ALA A 8 -17.23 9.18 -9.27
C ALA A 8 -16.96 9.94 -7.96
N TRP A 9 -15.93 9.48 -7.26
CA TRP A 9 -15.50 9.97 -5.96
C TRP A 9 -14.07 10.52 -6.07
N TYR A 10 -13.91 11.82 -5.86
CA TYR A 10 -12.64 12.52 -5.74
C TYR A 10 -11.80 11.94 -4.58
N LEU A 11 -10.54 11.63 -4.85
CA LEU A 11 -9.61 11.04 -3.89
C LEU A 11 -8.64 12.10 -3.37
N GLN A 12 -9.09 12.90 -2.40
CA GLN A 12 -8.22 13.90 -1.76
C GLN A 12 -7.15 13.27 -0.88
N GLU A 13 -7.53 12.22 -0.15
CA GLU A 13 -6.67 11.47 0.75
C GLU A 13 -6.94 9.98 0.56
N TYR A 14 -6.06 9.13 1.09
CA TYR A 14 -6.31 7.69 1.05
C TYR A 14 -7.58 7.35 1.84
N GLU A 15 -8.47 6.62 1.18
CA GLU A 15 -9.64 6.02 1.79
C GLU A 15 -9.94 4.70 1.07
N PRO A 16 -10.16 3.58 1.79
CA PRO A 16 -10.54 2.32 1.19
C PRO A 16 -11.84 2.48 0.40
N ILE A 17 -11.96 1.81 -0.76
CA ILE A 17 -13.18 1.85 -1.61
C ILE A 17 -14.46 1.59 -0.81
N ARG A 18 -14.42 0.69 0.17
CA ARG A 18 -15.57 0.35 1.01
C ARG A 18 -16.05 1.50 1.90
N GLU A 19 -15.15 2.36 2.32
CA GLU A 19 -15.49 3.57 3.10
C GLU A 19 -15.88 4.70 2.15
N LEU A 20 -15.13 4.86 1.06
CA LEU A 20 -15.39 5.84 0.01
C LEU A 20 -16.80 5.72 -0.57
N GLU A 21 -17.28 4.50 -0.87
CA GLU A 21 -18.62 4.28 -1.44
C GLU A 21 -19.77 4.62 -0.48
N LYS A 22 -19.49 4.85 0.83
CA LYS A 22 -20.50 5.30 1.81
C LYS A 22 -20.76 6.81 1.72
N ARG A 23 -19.82 7.60 1.18
CA ARG A 23 -19.97 9.05 1.06
C ARG A 23 -20.73 9.43 -0.22
N PRO A 24 -21.36 10.61 -0.29
CA PRO A 24 -21.91 11.13 -1.53
C PRO A 24 -20.83 11.24 -2.61
N HIS A 25 -21.15 10.84 -3.83
CA HIS A 25 -20.25 11.02 -4.98
C HIS A 25 -20.09 12.51 -5.30
N ASP A 26 -18.96 12.90 -5.88
CA ASP A 26 -18.70 14.30 -6.25
C ASP A 26 -19.10 14.61 -7.68
N LEU A 27 -19.20 13.57 -8.52
CA LEU A 27 -19.46 13.72 -9.94
C LEU A 27 -20.25 12.52 -10.47
N ARG A 28 -21.16 12.77 -11.42
CA ARG A 28 -21.82 11.73 -12.20
C ARG A 28 -21.34 11.80 -13.64
N LEU A 29 -21.07 10.64 -14.19
CA LEU A 29 -20.47 10.50 -15.50
C LEU A 29 -21.37 9.69 -16.43
N SER A 30 -21.65 10.23 -17.61
CA SER A 30 -22.15 9.46 -18.74
C SER A 30 -20.96 8.94 -19.54
N LYS A 31 -20.78 7.62 -19.54
CA LYS A 31 -19.65 6.98 -20.20
C LYS A 31 -19.83 6.99 -21.72
N ASN A 32 -18.93 7.67 -22.43
CA ASN A 32 -18.94 7.71 -23.90
C ASN A 32 -18.04 6.64 -24.51
N SER A 33 -16.80 6.53 -24.02
CA SER A 33 -15.83 5.55 -24.50
C SER A 33 -14.86 5.15 -23.40
N LEU A 34 -14.54 3.85 -23.35
CA LEU A 34 -13.54 3.31 -22.44
C LEU A 34 -12.50 2.53 -23.24
N LEU A 35 -11.29 3.06 -23.21
CA LEU A 35 -10.09 2.36 -23.63
C LEU A 35 -9.46 1.69 -22.40
N LYS A 36 -8.53 0.76 -22.63
CA LYS A 36 -7.85 0.03 -21.55
C LYS A 36 -7.18 0.96 -20.52
N SER A 37 -6.68 2.10 -20.99
CA SER A 37 -5.91 3.09 -20.22
C SER A 37 -6.53 4.49 -20.14
N ALA A 38 -7.66 4.74 -20.81
CA ALA A 38 -8.26 6.07 -20.85
C ALA A 38 -9.79 5.98 -20.88
N LEU A 39 -10.44 6.98 -20.31
CA LEU A 39 -11.89 7.10 -20.27
C LEU A 39 -12.28 8.50 -20.72
N ARG A 40 -13.21 8.59 -21.69
CA ARG A 40 -13.91 9.82 -22.04
C ARG A 40 -15.35 9.69 -21.56
N ALA A 41 -15.80 10.69 -20.82
CA ALA A 41 -17.15 10.75 -20.30
C ALA A 41 -17.66 12.18 -20.35
N ASP A 42 -18.98 12.33 -20.34
CA ASP A 42 -19.61 13.61 -20.07
C ASP A 42 -19.90 13.69 -18.57
N PHE A 43 -19.61 14.82 -17.95
CA PHE A 43 -20.08 15.07 -16.58
C PHE A 43 -21.51 15.60 -16.60
N LEU A 44 -22.33 15.18 -15.65
CA LEU A 44 -23.77 15.44 -15.65
C LEU A 44 -24.17 16.61 -14.73
N GLU A 45 -23.22 17.14 -13.99
CA GLU A 45 -23.37 18.30 -13.11
C GLU A 45 -23.39 19.61 -13.91
N ASP A 46 -23.96 20.66 -13.32
CA ASP A 46 -23.92 22.00 -13.90
C ASP A 46 -22.48 22.52 -13.92
N SER A 47 -22.08 23.17 -15.02
CA SER A 47 -20.73 23.70 -15.19
C SER A 47 -20.33 24.72 -14.11
N GLU A 48 -21.28 25.48 -13.55
CA GLU A 48 -21.01 26.41 -12.45
C GLU A 48 -20.79 25.68 -11.12
N ASP A 49 -21.44 24.54 -10.91
CA ASP A 49 -21.21 23.71 -9.72
C ASP A 49 -19.86 23.00 -9.81
N VAL A 50 -19.50 22.50 -11.00
CA VAL A 50 -18.16 21.96 -11.27
C VAL A 50 -17.09 22.99 -10.98
N LYS A 51 -17.26 24.24 -11.45
CA LYS A 51 -16.31 25.34 -11.19
C LYS A 51 -16.10 25.59 -9.70
N LYS A 52 -17.13 25.46 -8.87
CA LYS A 52 -17.04 25.71 -7.42
C LYS A 52 -16.42 24.54 -6.65
N SER A 53 -16.33 23.37 -7.25
CA SER A 53 -15.82 22.17 -6.58
C SER A 53 -14.34 22.29 -6.23
N LEU A 54 -13.96 21.75 -5.07
CA LEU A 54 -12.56 21.75 -4.61
C LEU A 54 -11.63 21.03 -5.60
N TRP A 55 -12.07 19.90 -6.14
CA TRP A 55 -11.27 19.11 -7.07
C TRP A 55 -11.00 19.87 -8.38
N PHE A 56 -11.95 20.67 -8.86
CA PHE A 56 -11.75 21.46 -10.07
C PHE A 56 -10.80 22.64 -9.83
N GLN A 57 -10.89 23.30 -8.68
CA GLN A 57 -9.94 24.35 -8.30
C GLN A 57 -8.50 23.81 -8.25
N ARG A 58 -8.29 22.63 -7.64
CA ARG A 58 -6.99 21.95 -7.64
C ARG A 58 -6.50 21.57 -9.03
N TYR A 59 -7.41 21.13 -9.90
CA TYR A 59 -7.08 20.88 -11.31
C TYR A 59 -6.56 22.16 -12.00
N LEU A 60 -7.19 23.31 -11.75
CA LEU A 60 -6.73 24.60 -12.29
C LEU A 60 -5.38 25.04 -11.71
N GLU A 61 -5.07 24.66 -10.48
CA GLU A 61 -3.76 24.87 -9.84
C GLU A 61 -2.67 23.93 -10.38
N GLY A 62 -3.03 22.99 -11.27
CA GLY A 62 -2.11 22.03 -11.87
C GLY A 62 -1.84 20.79 -11.01
N GLU A 63 -2.62 20.56 -9.96
CA GLU A 63 -2.52 19.33 -9.16
C GLU A 63 -3.02 18.11 -9.94
N ILE A 64 -2.50 16.93 -9.61
CA ILE A 64 -3.03 15.66 -10.11
C ILE A 64 -4.32 15.36 -9.34
N VAL A 65 -5.45 15.42 -10.05
CA VAL A 65 -6.77 15.17 -9.46
C VAL A 65 -7.22 13.74 -9.79
N GLU A 66 -7.32 12.91 -8.76
CA GLU A 66 -7.69 11.50 -8.88
C GLU A 66 -9.15 11.24 -8.48
N PHE A 67 -9.79 10.31 -9.18
CA PHE A 67 -11.13 9.83 -8.91
C PHE A 67 -11.15 8.30 -8.89
N TYR A 68 -11.93 7.73 -7.97
CA TYR A 68 -12.45 6.38 -8.15
C TYR A 68 -13.79 6.46 -8.89
N ILE A 69 -13.91 5.71 -9.98
CA ILE A 69 -15.12 5.63 -10.80
C ILE A 69 -15.76 4.26 -10.58
N GLU A 70 -17.06 4.26 -10.23
CA GLU A 70 -17.86 3.07 -9.90
C GLU A 70 -17.65 1.95 -10.92
N GLY A 71 -17.18 0.79 -10.44
CA GLY A 71 -16.91 -0.41 -11.26
C GLY A 71 -15.77 -0.29 -12.28
N SER A 72 -15.18 0.89 -12.47
CA SER A 72 -14.17 1.15 -13.52
C SER A 72 -12.75 1.30 -12.95
N GLY A 73 -12.61 1.70 -11.69
CA GLY A 73 -11.33 1.83 -10.99
C GLY A 73 -10.86 3.27 -10.84
N GLY A 74 -9.55 3.43 -10.63
CA GLY A 74 -8.91 4.73 -10.41
C GLY A 74 -8.48 5.43 -11.68
N TYR A 75 -8.68 6.74 -11.71
CA TYR A 75 -8.36 7.59 -12.85
C TYR A 75 -7.87 8.96 -12.38
N ALA A 76 -6.96 9.57 -13.13
CA ALA A 76 -6.63 10.98 -12.97
C ALA A 76 -7.24 11.80 -14.10
N ILE A 77 -7.71 13.01 -13.79
CA ILE A 77 -8.16 13.96 -14.82
C ILE A 77 -6.96 14.32 -15.70
N SER A 78 -7.13 14.15 -17.00
CA SER A 78 -6.15 14.53 -18.02
C SER A 78 -6.56 15.80 -18.75
N ASN A 79 -7.86 16.02 -18.94
CA ASN A 79 -8.40 17.26 -19.47
C ASN A 79 -9.89 17.39 -19.10
N ILE A 80 -10.41 18.61 -19.12
CA ILE A 80 -11.84 18.89 -18.94
C ILE A 80 -12.23 20.07 -19.84
N ASP A 81 -13.37 19.93 -20.53
CA ASP A 81 -13.99 20.98 -21.32
C ASP A 81 -15.39 21.26 -20.77
N LEU A 82 -15.54 22.43 -20.15
CA LEU A 82 -16.82 22.84 -19.54
C LEU A 82 -17.88 23.21 -20.59
N ILE A 83 -17.48 23.58 -21.82
CA ILE A 83 -18.43 24.01 -22.85
C ILE A 83 -19.15 22.79 -23.42
N SER A 84 -18.40 21.72 -23.69
CA SER A 84 -18.92 20.47 -24.23
C SER A 84 -19.36 19.48 -23.15
N HIS A 85 -19.17 19.82 -21.87
CA HIS A 85 -19.42 18.97 -20.71
C HIS A 85 -18.55 17.69 -20.68
N GLU A 86 -17.38 17.74 -21.29
CA GLU A 86 -16.51 16.58 -21.45
C GLU A 86 -15.40 16.53 -20.41
N ILE A 87 -15.08 15.31 -19.98
CA ILE A 87 -13.94 15.04 -19.12
C ILE A 87 -13.17 13.83 -19.63
N TYR A 88 -11.84 13.97 -19.61
CA TYR A 88 -10.89 13.01 -20.11
C TYR A 88 -10.06 12.50 -18.94
N PHE A 89 -9.98 11.18 -18.82
CA PHE A 89 -9.32 10.50 -17.73
C PHE A 89 -8.24 9.55 -18.24
N THR A 90 -7.12 9.49 -17.51
CA THR A 90 -6.10 8.46 -17.68
C THR A 90 -6.16 7.50 -16.50
N LYS A 91 -6.15 6.20 -16.78
CA LYS A 91 -6.24 5.16 -15.76
C LYS A 91 -5.00 5.19 -14.87
N GLN A 92 -5.22 5.16 -13.56
CA GLN A 92 -4.17 5.16 -12.55
C GLN A 92 -4.36 4.01 -11.55
N GLU A 93 -3.25 3.54 -11.00
CA GLU A 93 -3.31 2.72 -9.79
C GLU A 93 -3.55 3.61 -8.58
N VAL A 94 -4.82 3.73 -8.20
CA VAL A 94 -5.23 4.49 -7.01
C VAL A 94 -5.12 3.66 -5.74
N MET A 95 -4.74 4.33 -4.66
CA MET A 95 -4.54 3.71 -3.35
C MET A 95 -5.84 3.22 -2.72
N ALA A 96 -7.01 3.71 -3.15
CA ALA A 96 -8.31 3.31 -2.60
C ALA A 96 -8.58 1.80 -2.67
N ARG A 97 -7.84 1.06 -3.51
CA ARG A 97 -7.89 -0.41 -3.60
C ARG A 97 -7.20 -1.14 -2.44
N LEU A 98 -6.37 -0.43 -1.68
CA LEU A 98 -5.66 -0.96 -0.53
C LEU A 98 -6.60 -1.03 0.67
N ASP A 99 -6.36 -2.03 1.52
CA ASP A 99 -7.00 -2.19 2.81
C ASP A 99 -6.09 -1.56 3.87
N PRO A 100 -6.62 -0.96 4.95
CA PRO A 100 -5.86 -0.27 5.99
C PRO A 100 -5.13 -1.27 6.91
N THR A 101 -4.23 -2.06 6.32
CA THR A 101 -3.54 -3.16 7.00
C THR A 101 -2.03 -3.05 6.80
N ILE A 102 -1.28 -3.39 7.85
CA ILE A 102 0.14 -3.72 7.75
C ILE A 102 0.23 -5.24 7.71
N PHE A 103 0.93 -5.78 6.71
CA PHE A 103 1.12 -7.21 6.54
C PHE A 103 2.51 -7.62 7.03
N LEU A 104 2.61 -8.50 8.01
CA LEU A 104 3.85 -9.08 8.51
C LEU A 104 4.12 -10.46 7.88
N CYS A 105 5.16 -10.50 7.06
CA CYS A 105 5.76 -11.71 6.53
C CYS A 105 6.85 -12.21 7.50
N TYR A 106 6.47 -13.13 8.38
CA TYR A 106 7.37 -13.67 9.40
C TYR A 106 7.99 -15.02 8.99
N GLN A 107 9.01 -15.42 9.75
CA GLN A 107 9.69 -16.72 9.66
C GLN A 107 9.55 -17.53 10.95
N THR A 108 9.79 -18.83 10.84
CA THR A 108 9.66 -19.80 11.95
C THR A 108 11.01 -20.33 12.44
N GLU A 109 12.06 -20.10 11.68
CA GLU A 109 13.39 -20.66 11.87
C GLU A 109 14.22 -19.87 12.90
N TYR A 110 13.93 -18.57 13.06
CA TYR A 110 14.51 -17.70 14.08
C TYR A 110 13.42 -16.83 14.72
N THR A 111 12.65 -17.44 15.63
CA THR A 111 11.41 -16.85 16.17
C THR A 111 11.63 -15.56 16.94
N GLU A 112 12.78 -15.40 17.61
CA GLU A 112 13.11 -14.18 18.38
C GLU A 112 12.93 -12.91 17.55
N SER A 113 13.44 -12.88 16.32
CA SER A 113 13.28 -11.73 15.43
C SER A 113 11.81 -11.47 15.07
N SER A 114 11.09 -12.52 14.67
CA SER A 114 9.69 -12.44 14.26
C SER A 114 8.77 -12.03 15.42
N ASP A 115 9.06 -12.48 16.64
CA ASP A 115 8.31 -12.13 17.85
C ASP A 115 8.55 -10.67 18.24
N LEU A 116 9.80 -10.20 18.21
CA LEU A 116 10.13 -8.79 18.43
C LEU A 116 9.42 -7.88 17.41
N LEU A 117 9.42 -8.26 16.13
CA LEU A 117 8.74 -7.51 15.07
C LEU A 117 7.23 -7.45 15.30
N ARG A 118 6.61 -8.59 15.66
CA ARG A 118 5.18 -8.66 15.92
C ARG A 118 4.78 -7.77 17.11
N GLU A 119 5.48 -7.91 18.24
CA GLU A 119 5.23 -7.11 19.45
C GLU A 119 5.35 -5.61 19.17
N GLU A 120 6.43 -5.19 18.48
CA GLU A 120 6.65 -3.78 18.20
C GLU A 120 5.63 -3.24 17.20
N LEU A 121 5.29 -3.98 16.14
CA LEU A 121 4.25 -3.57 15.18
C LEU A 121 2.89 -3.42 15.87
N GLN A 122 2.52 -4.32 16.78
CA GLN A 122 1.30 -4.18 17.57
C GLN A 122 1.33 -2.91 18.44
N SER A 123 2.44 -2.64 19.13
CA SER A 123 2.59 -1.42 19.94
C SER A 123 2.53 -0.14 19.10
N ILE A 124 3.13 -0.15 17.90
CA ILE A 124 3.07 0.95 16.95
C ILE A 124 1.62 1.18 16.51
N LEU A 125 0.90 0.13 16.11
CA LEU A 125 -0.49 0.24 15.68
C LEU A 125 -1.41 0.78 16.78
N GLU A 126 -1.23 0.36 18.03
CA GLU A 126 -1.97 0.92 19.17
C GLU A 126 -1.76 2.43 19.33
N LYS A 127 -0.54 2.93 19.10
CA LYS A 127 -0.23 4.36 19.17
C LYS A 127 -0.77 5.11 17.95
N LEU A 128 -0.55 4.58 16.75
CA LEU A 128 -1.00 5.20 15.50
C LEU A 128 -2.53 5.32 15.45
N ASN A 129 -3.26 4.28 15.85
CA ASN A 129 -4.71 4.26 15.82
C ASN A 129 -5.38 5.30 16.72
N ARG A 130 -4.67 5.86 17.72
CA ARG A 130 -5.20 6.96 18.56
C ARG A 130 -5.31 8.28 17.80
N ARG A 131 -4.54 8.44 16.72
CA ARG A 131 -4.44 9.67 15.91
C ARG A 131 -4.65 9.44 14.42
N SER A 132 -4.96 8.21 14.03
CA SER A 132 -5.20 7.83 12.64
C SER A 132 -6.66 8.07 12.28
N ARG A 133 -6.91 8.64 11.10
CA ARG A 133 -8.26 8.83 10.54
C ARG A 133 -8.96 7.51 10.27
N LEU A 134 -8.20 6.44 10.03
CA LEU A 134 -8.70 5.09 9.78
C LEU A 134 -8.02 4.07 10.71
N PRO A 135 -8.76 3.09 11.26
CA PRO A 135 -8.17 2.04 12.07
C PRO A 135 -7.28 1.15 11.21
N LEU A 136 -6.02 1.04 11.60
CA LEU A 136 -5.03 0.13 11.03
C LEU A 136 -5.04 -1.20 11.79
N SER A 137 -4.93 -2.31 11.05
CA SER A 137 -4.77 -3.64 11.64
C SER A 137 -3.49 -4.34 11.19
N LEU A 138 -3.01 -5.29 12.00
CA LEU A 138 -1.94 -6.20 11.64
C LEU A 138 -2.53 -7.46 11.04
N GLU A 139 -2.04 -7.85 9.87
CA GLU A 139 -2.25 -9.17 9.31
C GLU A 139 -0.91 -9.90 9.19
N GLU A 140 -0.92 -11.23 9.26
CA GLU A 140 0.30 -12.02 9.22
C GLU A 140 0.19 -13.18 8.22
N SER A 141 1.35 -13.63 7.72
CA SER A 141 1.43 -14.84 6.91
C SER A 141 0.90 -16.05 7.67
N HIS A 142 0.05 -16.86 7.05
CA HIS A 142 -0.34 -18.12 7.69
C HIS A 142 0.74 -19.18 7.43
N ARG A 143 1.52 -19.52 8.47
CA ARG A 143 2.49 -20.62 8.40
C ARG A 143 1.85 -21.89 8.97
N LEU A 144 1.66 -22.90 8.12
CA LEU A 144 1.41 -24.26 8.60
C LEU A 144 2.70 -24.78 9.24
N THR A 145 2.57 -25.46 10.38
CA THR A 145 3.69 -26.06 11.11
C THR A 145 4.42 -27.09 10.26
N ASP A 146 3.69 -27.92 9.52
CA ASP A 146 4.25 -28.92 8.61
C ASP A 146 3.61 -28.82 7.21
N GLY A 147 4.42 -28.44 6.21
CA GLY A 147 4.03 -28.43 4.81
C GLY A 147 4.56 -27.24 4.01
N PRO A 148 4.51 -27.32 2.66
CA PRO A 148 4.87 -26.20 1.80
C PRO A 148 3.92 -25.03 2.02
N VAL A 149 4.44 -23.80 1.86
CA VAL A 149 3.60 -22.60 1.88
C VAL A 149 2.59 -22.70 0.76
N ARG A 150 1.30 -22.70 1.11
CA ARG A 150 0.23 -22.62 0.13
C ARG A 150 0.11 -21.18 -0.34
N LEU A 151 0.52 -20.92 -1.58
CA LEU A 151 0.28 -19.65 -2.26
C LEU A 151 -1.20 -19.51 -2.62
N THR A 152 -2.03 -19.39 -1.60
CA THR A 152 -3.48 -19.21 -1.77
C THR A 152 -3.77 -17.84 -2.34
N SER A 153 -4.84 -17.73 -3.12
CA SER A 153 -5.34 -16.45 -3.62
C SER A 153 -5.57 -15.45 -2.48
N THR A 154 -6.01 -15.93 -1.30
CA THR A 154 -6.25 -15.11 -0.12
C THR A 154 -4.97 -14.48 0.44
N LEU A 155 -3.89 -15.26 0.63
CA LEU A 155 -2.61 -14.74 1.13
C LEU A 155 -2.02 -13.71 0.17
N MET A 156 -1.95 -14.05 -1.12
CA MET A 156 -1.44 -13.15 -2.16
C MET A 156 -2.31 -11.88 -2.26
N GLN A 157 -3.62 -12.01 -2.11
CA GLN A 157 -4.53 -10.85 -2.07
C GLN A 157 -4.26 -9.95 -0.86
N LYS A 158 -4.02 -10.50 0.33
CA LYS A 158 -3.67 -9.73 1.54
C LYS A 158 -2.37 -8.96 1.37
N ILE A 159 -1.32 -9.60 0.83
CA ILE A 159 -0.05 -8.94 0.51
C ILE A 159 -0.29 -7.78 -0.46
N ARG A 160 -0.97 -8.04 -1.58
CA ARG A 160 -1.25 -7.04 -2.61
C ARG A 160 -2.05 -5.85 -2.06
N LYS A 161 -3.06 -6.11 -1.23
CA LYS A 161 -3.98 -5.09 -0.73
C LYS A 161 -3.49 -4.35 0.51
N SER A 162 -2.55 -4.87 1.29
CA SER A 162 -2.04 -4.15 2.47
C SER A 162 -1.50 -2.75 2.12
N LEU A 163 -1.58 -1.81 3.05
CA LEU A 163 -0.92 -0.50 2.91
C LEU A 163 0.59 -0.68 2.88
N LEU A 164 1.08 -1.50 3.81
CA LEU A 164 2.49 -1.74 4.01
C LEU A 164 2.76 -3.23 4.21
N PHE A 165 3.80 -3.72 3.55
CA PHE A 165 4.31 -5.07 3.72
C PHE A 165 5.65 -5.03 4.45
N VAL A 166 5.72 -5.69 5.60
CA VAL A 166 6.92 -5.80 6.43
C VAL A 166 7.37 -7.25 6.43
N ALA A 167 8.62 -7.52 6.07
CA ALA A 167 9.19 -8.86 6.08
C ALA A 167 10.33 -9.00 7.08
N ASP A 168 10.33 -10.11 7.81
CA ASP A 168 11.47 -10.55 8.60
C ASP A 168 12.53 -11.18 7.68
N GLY A 169 13.48 -10.36 7.26
CA GLY A 169 14.61 -10.77 6.44
C GLY A 169 15.80 -11.26 7.27
N THR A 170 15.65 -11.59 8.55
CA THR A 170 16.77 -12.08 9.36
C THR A 170 17.28 -13.40 8.79
N PRO A 171 18.60 -13.53 8.50
CA PRO A 171 19.15 -14.76 7.96
C PRO A 171 18.93 -15.95 8.91
N ILE A 172 18.54 -17.10 8.35
CA ILE A 172 18.31 -18.34 9.11
C ILE A 172 19.57 -19.19 9.21
N LEU A 173 20.37 -19.17 8.15
CA LEU A 173 21.60 -19.92 8.01
C LEU A 173 22.61 -19.13 7.19
N GLN A 174 23.84 -19.63 7.13
CA GLN A 174 24.91 -19.09 6.31
C GLN A 174 25.51 -20.23 5.50
N LEU A 175 25.84 -19.97 4.23
CA LEU A 175 26.67 -20.87 3.44
C LEU A 175 28.13 -20.49 3.64
N ASP A 176 28.96 -21.51 3.88
CA ASP A 176 30.40 -21.34 3.92
C ASP A 176 30.91 -20.88 2.54
N GLY A 177 31.80 -19.89 2.55
CA GLY A 177 32.30 -19.25 1.33
C GLY A 177 33.25 -18.10 1.64
N THR A 178 33.76 -17.44 0.60
CA THR A 178 34.63 -16.26 0.74
C THR A 178 34.16 -15.16 -0.22
N PRO A 179 33.32 -14.20 0.22
CA PRO A 179 32.77 -14.06 1.57
C PRO A 179 31.65 -15.07 1.85
N PRO A 180 31.42 -15.45 3.12
CA PRO A 180 30.34 -16.36 3.44
C PRO A 180 28.97 -15.68 3.26
N GLN A 181 27.95 -16.45 2.91
CA GLN A 181 26.69 -15.93 2.36
C GLN A 181 25.50 -16.19 3.31
N PRO A 182 24.88 -15.15 3.89
CA PRO A 182 23.68 -15.30 4.69
C PRO A 182 22.49 -15.71 3.81
N ILE A 183 21.68 -16.64 4.31
CA ILE A 183 20.51 -17.18 3.62
C ILE A 183 19.25 -16.87 4.45
N PRO A 184 18.31 -16.06 3.92
CA PRO A 184 16.99 -15.84 4.54
C PRO A 184 16.08 -17.06 4.40
N SER A 185 14.96 -17.04 5.13
CA SER A 185 13.92 -18.07 4.97
C SER A 185 13.41 -18.11 3.52
N PRO A 186 13.39 -19.28 2.85
CA PRO A 186 12.80 -19.43 1.53
C PRO A 186 11.32 -19.05 1.50
N LYS A 187 10.59 -19.29 2.60
CA LYS A 187 9.16 -18.95 2.74
C LYS A 187 8.96 -17.44 2.68
N VAL A 188 9.81 -16.70 3.38
CA VAL A 188 9.83 -15.22 3.35
C VAL A 188 10.21 -14.72 1.95
N CYS A 189 11.23 -15.32 1.33
CA CYS A 189 11.68 -14.90 0.00
C CYS A 189 10.60 -14.98 -1.07
N VAL A 190 9.77 -16.02 -1.05
CA VAL A 190 8.66 -16.16 -2.01
C VAL A 190 7.65 -15.03 -1.85
N GLU A 191 7.29 -14.68 -0.61
CA GLU A 191 6.34 -13.59 -0.33
C GLU A 191 6.94 -12.21 -0.59
N VAL A 192 8.22 -12.00 -0.26
CA VAL A 192 8.96 -10.78 -0.61
C VAL A 192 9.03 -10.61 -2.12
N GLY A 193 9.33 -11.69 -2.87
CA GLY A 193 9.35 -11.66 -4.33
C GLY A 193 7.99 -11.30 -4.93
N TYR A 194 6.90 -11.85 -4.39
CA TYR A 194 5.55 -11.46 -4.80
C TYR A 194 5.24 -10.00 -4.45
N ALA A 195 5.62 -9.54 -3.25
CA ALA A 195 5.40 -8.17 -2.81
C ALA A 195 6.17 -7.17 -3.70
N LEU A 196 7.43 -7.48 -4.06
CA LEU A 196 8.22 -6.69 -5.00
C LEU A 196 7.59 -6.59 -6.39
N GLN A 197 6.86 -7.62 -6.82
CA GLN A 197 6.19 -7.65 -8.11
C GLN A 197 4.90 -6.82 -8.14
N CYS A 198 4.16 -6.76 -7.04
CA CYS A 198 2.80 -6.20 -7.02
C CYS A 198 2.63 -4.92 -6.18
N LYS A 199 3.62 -4.52 -5.38
CA LYS A 199 3.58 -3.31 -4.56
C LYS A 199 4.60 -2.30 -5.04
N ARG A 200 4.36 -1.03 -4.70
CA ARG A 200 5.36 0.01 -4.89
C ARG A 200 6.49 -0.17 -3.87
N THR A 201 7.67 0.32 -4.24
CA THR A 201 8.88 0.21 -3.43
C THR A 201 8.63 0.75 -2.03
N GLU A 202 8.09 1.95 -1.88
CA GLU A 202 7.81 2.61 -0.60
C GLU A 202 6.81 1.87 0.32
N GLN A 203 6.11 0.85 -0.19
CA GLN A 203 5.19 0.01 0.58
C GLN A 203 5.85 -1.28 1.11
N LEU A 204 7.17 -1.37 1.04
CA LEU A 204 7.95 -2.54 1.42
C LEU A 204 8.97 -2.16 2.49
N LEU A 205 9.00 -2.91 3.59
CA LEU A 205 10.02 -2.81 4.62
C LEU A 205 10.61 -4.19 4.89
N LEU A 206 11.92 -4.34 4.69
CA LEU A 206 12.67 -5.53 5.06
C LEU A 206 13.39 -5.26 6.38
N ALA A 207 12.85 -5.81 7.47
CA ALA A 207 13.45 -5.70 8.79
C ALA A 207 14.34 -6.92 9.06
N GLN A 208 15.54 -6.70 9.60
CA GLN A 208 16.52 -7.76 9.81
C GLN A 208 17.22 -7.58 11.14
N MET A 209 17.15 -8.61 11.98
CA MET A 209 17.94 -8.70 13.19
C MET A 209 19.38 -9.05 12.84
N GLU A 210 20.34 -8.28 13.37
CA GLU A 210 21.76 -8.60 13.26
C GLU A 210 22.06 -9.85 14.09
N ARG A 211 22.60 -10.88 13.44
CA ARG A 211 23.05 -12.11 14.11
C ARG A 211 24.57 -12.14 14.13
N SER A 212 25.17 -12.00 15.32
CA SER A 212 26.63 -12.05 15.49
C SER A 212 27.27 -13.35 14.97
N SER A 213 26.50 -14.44 14.94
CA SER A 213 26.91 -15.74 14.41
C SER A 213 26.86 -15.86 12.89
N ILE A 214 26.31 -14.86 12.17
CA ILE A 214 26.16 -14.88 10.71
C ILE A 214 26.82 -13.63 10.13
N ALA A 215 27.79 -13.86 9.26
CA ALA A 215 28.50 -12.79 8.56
C ALA A 215 28.07 -12.68 7.08
N GLY A 216 28.54 -11.62 6.41
CA GLY A 216 28.36 -11.45 4.97
C GLY A 216 27.22 -10.51 4.59
N GLN A 217 26.96 -10.44 3.29
CA GLN A 217 25.99 -9.53 2.71
C GLN A 217 24.69 -10.26 2.37
N PHE A 218 23.56 -9.64 2.70
CA PHE A 218 22.24 -10.17 2.37
C PHE A 218 22.11 -10.39 0.85
N PRO A 219 21.43 -11.46 0.38
CA PRO A 219 21.56 -11.92 -1.00
C PRO A 219 20.91 -11.01 -2.05
N PHE A 220 20.17 -9.98 -1.63
CA PHE A 220 19.59 -8.96 -2.49
C PHE A 220 19.46 -7.66 -1.72
N ASP A 221 19.29 -6.55 -2.44
CA ASP A 221 19.11 -5.23 -1.84
C ASP A 221 17.72 -4.65 -2.19
N LEU A 222 17.29 -3.68 -1.38
CA LEU A 222 16.13 -2.85 -1.65
C LEU A 222 16.57 -1.38 -1.72
N PRO A 223 15.81 -0.50 -2.39
CA PRO A 223 16.10 0.93 -2.39
C PRO A 223 16.30 1.49 -0.97
N SER A 224 17.25 2.42 -0.84
CA SER A 224 17.65 3.01 0.44
C SER A 224 16.44 3.54 1.22
N GLY A 225 16.26 3.08 2.47
CA GLY A 225 15.11 3.42 3.32
C GLY A 225 14.10 2.27 3.51
N ASN A 226 14.15 1.24 2.67
CA ASN A 226 13.25 0.08 2.77
C ASN A 226 13.87 -1.11 3.50
N ARG A 227 15.06 -0.94 4.07
CA ARG A 227 15.76 -1.94 4.83
C ARG A 227 16.05 -1.38 6.21
N LEU A 228 15.63 -2.10 7.24
CA LEU A 228 15.84 -1.75 8.64
C LEU A 228 16.66 -2.85 9.30
N LEU A 229 17.86 -2.50 9.73
CA LEU A 229 18.71 -3.36 10.54
C LEU A 229 18.48 -3.02 12.01
N PHE A 230 18.35 -4.04 12.86
CA PHE A 230 18.22 -3.86 14.30
C PHE A 230 18.99 -4.94 15.06
N ARG A 231 19.51 -4.61 16.25
CA ARG A 231 20.28 -5.57 17.07
C ARG A 231 19.47 -6.27 18.15
N ASN A 232 18.49 -5.57 18.69
CA ASN A 232 17.72 -6.01 19.84
C ASN A 232 16.42 -5.19 19.94
N LYS A 233 15.59 -5.54 20.93
CA LYS A 233 14.31 -4.88 21.21
C LYS A 233 14.44 -3.36 21.37
N THR A 234 15.45 -2.87 22.09
CA THR A 234 15.63 -1.44 22.34
C THR A 234 15.95 -0.65 21.07
N ASP A 235 16.76 -1.25 20.19
CA ASP A 235 17.11 -0.68 18.89
C ASP A 235 15.90 -0.67 17.93
N LEU A 236 15.16 -1.78 17.89
CA LEU A 236 13.92 -1.90 17.11
C LEU A 236 12.88 -0.86 17.55
N HIS A 237 12.69 -0.69 18.86
CA HIS A 237 11.76 0.29 19.43
C HIS A 237 12.08 1.73 19.04
N LYS A 238 13.35 2.05 18.79
CA LYS A 238 13.78 3.39 18.38
C LYS A 238 13.60 3.64 16.89
N THR A 239 13.80 2.61 16.06
CA THR A 239 13.96 2.73 14.61
C THR A 239 12.68 2.38 13.85
N LEU A 240 11.98 1.32 14.25
CA LEU A 240 10.81 0.81 13.53
C LEU A 240 9.65 1.83 13.48
N PRO A 241 9.26 2.52 14.58
CA PRO A 241 8.15 3.46 14.54
C PRO A 241 8.35 4.56 13.49
N GLN A 242 9.56 5.13 13.41
CA GLN A 242 9.88 6.18 12.45
C GLN A 242 9.83 5.66 11.00
N ALA A 243 10.34 4.45 10.75
CA ALA A 243 10.28 3.84 9.42
C ALA A 243 8.84 3.59 8.97
N ILE A 244 7.99 3.05 9.86
CA ILE A 244 6.56 2.82 9.60
C ILE A 244 5.84 4.15 9.33
N GLU A 245 6.04 5.17 10.17
CA GLU A 245 5.41 6.48 9.98
C GLU A 245 5.82 7.15 8.67
N THR A 246 7.11 7.06 8.31
CA THR A 246 7.63 7.61 7.05
C THR A 246 6.97 6.94 5.84
N GLN A 247 6.87 5.61 5.84
CA GLN A 247 6.24 4.87 4.75
C GLN A 247 4.72 5.09 4.68
N LEU A 248 4.07 5.33 5.83
CA LEU A 248 2.63 5.61 5.88
C LEU A 248 2.27 7.07 5.58
N GLN A 249 3.23 8.00 5.59
CA GLN A 249 3.00 9.43 5.39
C GLN A 249 2.21 9.72 4.10
N ARG A 250 2.50 8.98 3.04
CA ARG A 250 1.83 9.13 1.73
C ARG A 250 0.32 8.92 1.78
N PHE A 251 -0.18 8.14 2.74
CA PHE A 251 -1.61 7.86 2.89
C PHE A 251 -2.33 8.96 3.67
N ASN A 252 -1.63 9.99 4.17
CA ASN A 252 -2.23 11.08 4.96
C ASN A 252 -3.16 10.57 6.07
N LEU A 253 -2.77 9.48 6.73
CA LEU A 253 -3.59 8.82 7.75
C LEU A 253 -3.56 9.55 9.09
N LEU A 254 -2.47 10.25 9.40
CA LEU A 254 -2.23 10.87 10.69
C LEU A 254 -2.63 12.34 10.61
N SER A 255 -3.57 12.77 11.46
CA SER A 255 -3.77 14.19 11.72
C SER A 255 -2.62 14.71 12.58
N GLY A 256 -1.99 15.80 12.11
CA GLY A 256 -0.97 16.54 12.87
C GLY A 256 -1.51 17.17 14.15
#